data_AF-A0A9Q0YZA3-F1
#
_entry.id   AF-A0A9Q0YZA3-F1
#
_cell.length_a   1.000
_cell.length_b   1.000
_cell.length_c   1.000
_cell.angle_alpha   90.00
_cell.angle_beta   90.00
_cell.angle_gamma   90.00
#
_symmetry.space_group_name_H-M   'P 1'
#
loop_
_entity.id
_entity.type
_entity.pdbx_description
1 polymer ?
#
loop_
_entity_poly.entity_id
_entity_poly.type
_entity_poly.pdbx_seq_one_letter_code
_entity_poly.pdbx_strand_id
1 'polypeptide(L)'
;MGTTVGLAPGLSRKLKKVLECRTDSADLVASLNTLSIFYNENTPQSRRNLRSTIEDRSLHLNHEFLQASHTAQQALDRVEEEVNALAECCDNIAKALSSCSASTGDIISTTERLKEELEITSQRQDVVSSFLRDYQLSNQEIDALRDEDLNDNFFKALSHVQQIHANCKVLLRTHHQRAGLELMDMMAVYQEGAYERLCRWVQAECRKLGDNDNPEVDELLKTAVRWLKERPALFKYCAEEVANMRHNALFRRFISALTRGGPGGMPRPIEVHAHDPLRYVGDMLGWLHQALASERELVLALLDPDAVVDTGSTVNRFSKSLENGTGKTESDLTFVLDRIFEGVCRPFKVRVEQVLQSQPSLIIACKLSNTLEFYSYTISDLLGRDTALCYTLWALRDAAQKTFLDILKSRGEKLLRYPPLVSVDLSPPKAVREGVSVLLEIIETHNGMMVPATGKNPDFDPVISALLDPIIQMCEQAAEAHKSKGVGHASRRRMTSDPGQISKSSVDALLSNNSPATSSKVLLVLSMHFMLSSFFSP
;
A
#
# COMPACT_ATOMS: atom_id res chain seq x y z
N MET A 1 -137.22 -66.20 -95.20
CA MET A 1 -137.85 -65.73 -96.45
C MET A 1 -137.93 -64.21 -96.42
N GLY A 2 -137.64 -63.55 -97.54
CA GLY A 2 -138.13 -62.18 -97.80
C GLY A 2 -137.11 -61.03 -97.73
N THR A 3 -136.57 -60.67 -98.89
CA THR A 3 -136.30 -59.30 -99.39
C THR A 3 -135.23 -58.40 -98.76
N THR A 4 -134.18 -58.18 -99.55
CA THR A 4 -133.15 -57.12 -99.51
C THR A 4 -133.72 -55.72 -99.76
N VAL A 5 -133.34 -54.73 -98.93
CA VAL A 5 -133.51 -53.29 -99.19
C VAL A 5 -132.16 -52.60 -98.98
N GLY A 6 -131.61 -51.97 -100.03
CA GLY A 6 -130.29 -51.32 -100.02
C GLY A 6 -130.29 -49.90 -99.43
N LEU A 7 -129.26 -49.57 -98.64
CA LEU A 7 -128.92 -48.21 -98.18
C LEU A 7 -127.70 -47.66 -98.96
N ALA A 8 -127.69 -46.35 -99.23
CA ALA A 8 -126.76 -45.67 -100.13
C ALA A 8 -125.28 -45.59 -99.65
N PRO A 9 -124.28 -45.73 -100.55
CA PRO A 9 -122.85 -45.88 -100.22
C PRO A 9 -122.14 -44.65 -99.63
N GLY A 10 -122.77 -43.46 -99.62
CA GLY A 10 -122.17 -42.24 -99.07
C GLY A 10 -122.17 -42.18 -97.53
N LEU A 11 -123.18 -42.77 -96.89
CA LEU A 11 -123.32 -42.74 -95.43
C LEU A 11 -122.36 -43.71 -94.74
N SER A 12 -122.12 -44.88 -95.35
CA SER A 12 -121.22 -45.90 -94.80
C SER A 12 -119.78 -45.41 -94.69
N ARG A 13 -119.29 -44.57 -95.63
CA ARG A 13 -117.94 -43.99 -95.59
C ARG A 13 -117.73 -43.00 -94.44
N LYS A 14 -118.69 -42.11 -94.18
CA LYS A 14 -118.58 -41.14 -93.07
C LYS A 14 -118.64 -41.84 -91.72
N LEU A 15 -119.52 -42.83 -91.60
CA LEU A 15 -119.69 -43.61 -90.38
C LEU A 15 -118.42 -44.43 -90.06
N LYS A 16 -117.81 -45.04 -91.09
CA LYS A 16 -116.52 -45.75 -90.95
C LYS A 16 -115.38 -44.82 -90.50
N LYS A 17 -115.29 -43.60 -91.06
CA LYS A 17 -114.22 -42.64 -90.72
C LYS A 17 -114.33 -42.05 -89.31
N VAL A 18 -115.55 -41.91 -88.79
CA VAL A 18 -115.79 -41.48 -87.39
C VAL A 18 -115.48 -42.62 -86.42
N LEU A 19 -115.85 -43.86 -86.75
CA LEU A 19 -115.50 -45.04 -85.96
C LEU A 19 -113.99 -45.36 -85.94
N GLU A 20 -113.26 -44.99 -87.00
CA GLU A 20 -111.80 -45.17 -87.08
C GLU A 20 -111.01 -44.07 -86.32
N CYS A 21 -111.65 -42.96 -85.90
CA CYS A 21 -111.00 -41.95 -85.06
C CYS A 21 -111.02 -42.40 -83.58
N ARG A 22 -109.85 -42.71 -83.02
CA ARG A 22 -109.70 -43.02 -81.59
C ARG A 22 -109.91 -41.75 -80.76
N THR A 23 -111.06 -41.63 -80.10
CA THR A 23 -111.45 -40.45 -79.30
C THR A 23 -110.88 -40.41 -77.88
N ASP A 24 -110.13 -41.44 -77.46
CA ASP A 24 -109.89 -41.70 -76.03
C ASP A 24 -108.43 -41.42 -75.58
N SER A 25 -107.59 -40.77 -76.41
CA SER A 25 -106.20 -40.47 -76.04
C SER A 25 -106.08 -39.22 -75.15
N ALA A 26 -105.33 -39.32 -74.04
CA ALA A 26 -105.15 -38.25 -73.05
C ALA A 26 -104.62 -36.92 -73.64
N ASP A 27 -103.67 -36.97 -74.58
CA ASP A 27 -103.13 -35.76 -75.24
C ASP A 27 -104.18 -35.03 -76.08
N LEU A 28 -105.06 -35.80 -76.72
CA LEU A 28 -106.18 -35.24 -77.48
C LEU A 28 -107.21 -34.63 -76.52
N VAL A 29 -107.49 -35.26 -75.39
CA VAL A 29 -108.36 -34.68 -74.33
C VAL A 29 -107.75 -33.42 -73.73
N ALA A 30 -106.44 -33.38 -73.46
CA ALA A 30 -105.75 -32.19 -72.95
C ALA A 30 -105.75 -31.05 -74.00
N SER A 31 -105.50 -31.38 -75.26
CA SER A 31 -105.56 -30.43 -76.37
C SER A 31 -106.98 -29.91 -76.58
N LEU A 32 -108.00 -30.77 -76.48
CA LEU A 32 -109.41 -30.40 -76.56
C LEU A 32 -109.87 -29.59 -75.35
N ASN A 33 -109.38 -29.88 -74.13
CA ASN A 33 -109.62 -29.06 -72.95
C ASN A 33 -109.02 -27.67 -73.13
N THR A 34 -107.81 -27.59 -73.66
CA THR A 34 -107.17 -26.31 -73.97
C THR A 34 -107.93 -25.55 -75.05
N LEU A 35 -108.38 -26.25 -76.10
CA LEU A 35 -109.23 -25.72 -77.16
C LEU A 35 -110.55 -25.19 -76.59
N SER A 36 -111.17 -25.94 -75.67
CA SER A 36 -112.44 -25.63 -75.02
C SER A 36 -112.39 -24.31 -74.24
N ILE A 37 -111.24 -23.92 -73.70
CA ILE A 37 -111.08 -22.64 -72.97
C ILE A 37 -111.36 -21.43 -73.86
N PHE A 38 -111.09 -21.51 -75.17
CA PHE A 38 -111.19 -20.36 -76.08
C PHE A 38 -112.05 -20.61 -77.32
N TYR A 39 -112.48 -21.84 -77.58
CA TYR A 39 -113.35 -22.20 -78.70
C TYR A 39 -114.78 -22.47 -78.21
N ASN A 40 -115.49 -21.40 -77.84
CA ASN A 40 -116.81 -21.49 -77.23
C ASN A 40 -117.97 -21.63 -78.24
N GLU A 41 -117.78 -21.24 -79.51
CA GLU A 41 -118.84 -21.24 -80.53
C GLU A 41 -118.44 -21.95 -81.83
N ASN A 42 -119.25 -22.93 -82.27
CA ASN A 42 -118.99 -23.78 -83.44
C ASN A 42 -119.74 -23.28 -84.70
N THR A 43 -119.36 -22.11 -85.20
CA THR A 43 -119.86 -21.54 -86.46
C THR A 43 -118.99 -21.97 -87.67
N PRO A 44 -119.50 -21.92 -88.92
CA PRO A 44 -118.68 -22.26 -90.10
C PRO A 44 -117.48 -21.33 -90.30
N GLN A 45 -117.55 -20.09 -89.81
CA GLN A 45 -116.42 -19.15 -89.80
C GLN A 45 -115.38 -19.51 -88.74
N SER A 46 -115.81 -19.89 -87.51
CA SER A 46 -114.87 -20.29 -86.46
C SER A 46 -114.12 -21.58 -86.79
N ARG A 47 -114.74 -22.55 -87.48
CA ARG A 47 -114.06 -23.74 -87.99
C ARG A 47 -112.99 -23.44 -89.04
N ARG A 48 -113.21 -22.45 -89.92
CA ARG A 48 -112.22 -22.04 -90.93
C ARG A 48 -111.04 -21.30 -90.29
N ASN A 49 -111.29 -20.55 -89.22
CA ASN A 49 -110.29 -19.69 -88.59
C ASN A 49 -109.58 -20.35 -87.39
N LEU A 50 -110.03 -21.52 -86.92
CA LEU A 50 -109.48 -22.21 -85.75
C LEU A 50 -107.97 -22.38 -85.78
N ARG A 51 -107.40 -22.76 -86.93
CA ARG A 51 -105.96 -22.91 -87.10
C ARG A 51 -105.23 -21.58 -86.89
N SER A 52 -105.74 -20.51 -87.50
CA SER A 52 -105.20 -19.16 -87.34
C SER A 52 -105.25 -18.70 -85.88
N THR A 53 -106.35 -18.99 -85.16
CA THR A 53 -106.50 -18.63 -83.74
C THR A 53 -105.53 -19.40 -82.83
N ILE A 54 -105.30 -20.69 -83.12
CA ILE A 54 -104.31 -21.50 -82.39
C ILE A 54 -102.90 -20.99 -82.66
N GLU A 55 -102.56 -20.72 -83.93
CA GLU A 55 -101.25 -20.19 -84.33
C GLU A 55 -100.98 -18.82 -83.69
N ASP A 56 -101.98 -17.92 -83.67
CA ASP A 56 -101.88 -16.59 -83.07
C ASP A 56 -101.67 -16.67 -81.54
N ARG A 57 -102.39 -17.57 -80.86
CA ARG A 57 -102.19 -17.82 -79.42
C ARG A 57 -100.84 -18.46 -79.11
N SER A 58 -100.37 -19.38 -79.96
CA SER A 58 -99.02 -19.95 -79.84
C SER A 58 -97.95 -18.89 -80.00
N LEU A 59 -98.12 -17.97 -80.95
CA LEU A 59 -97.22 -16.84 -81.16
C LEU A 59 -97.23 -15.90 -79.95
N HIS A 60 -98.41 -15.63 -79.39
CA HIS A 60 -98.56 -14.84 -78.16
C HIS A 60 -97.82 -15.46 -76.97
N LEU A 61 -97.99 -16.77 -76.73
CA LEU A 61 -97.29 -17.49 -75.66
C LEU A 61 -95.77 -17.50 -75.85
N ASN A 62 -95.29 -17.68 -77.07
CA ASN A 62 -93.86 -17.60 -77.36
C ASN A 62 -93.31 -16.18 -77.15
N HIS A 63 -94.11 -15.15 -77.47
CA HIS A 63 -93.73 -13.76 -77.21
C HIS A 63 -93.67 -13.45 -75.71
N GLU A 64 -94.64 -13.94 -74.94
CA GLU A 64 -94.67 -13.83 -73.49
C GLU A 64 -93.46 -14.55 -72.85
N PHE A 65 -93.11 -15.74 -73.34
CA PHE A 65 -91.90 -16.46 -72.90
C PHE A 65 -90.62 -15.69 -73.22
N LEU A 66 -90.47 -15.19 -74.44
CA LEU A 66 -89.29 -14.38 -74.82
C LEU A 66 -89.18 -13.11 -73.97
N GLN A 67 -90.30 -12.45 -73.68
CA GLN A 67 -90.32 -11.26 -72.84
C GLN A 67 -89.95 -11.57 -71.38
N ALA A 68 -90.42 -12.70 -70.84
CA ALA A 68 -90.03 -13.17 -69.51
C ALA A 68 -88.55 -13.57 -69.45
N SER A 69 -88.05 -14.31 -70.44
CA SER A 69 -86.65 -14.75 -70.53
C SER A 69 -85.67 -13.59 -70.78
N HIS A 70 -86.09 -12.53 -71.46
CA HIS A 70 -85.25 -11.36 -71.72
C HIS A 70 -84.77 -10.69 -70.43
N THR A 71 -85.62 -10.64 -69.40
CA THR A 71 -85.24 -10.08 -68.08
C THR A 71 -84.14 -10.90 -67.42
N ALA A 72 -84.23 -12.24 -67.53
CA ALA A 72 -83.21 -13.13 -67.01
C ALA A 72 -81.89 -13.02 -67.80
N GLN A 73 -81.97 -12.89 -69.12
CA GLN A 73 -80.79 -12.67 -69.99
C GLN A 73 -80.08 -11.37 -69.62
N GLN A 74 -80.80 -10.25 -69.48
CA GLN A 74 -80.20 -8.99 -69.06
C GLN A 74 -79.55 -9.06 -67.67
N ALA A 75 -80.12 -9.84 -66.75
CA ALA A 75 -79.53 -10.05 -65.44
C ALA A 75 -78.23 -10.88 -65.53
N LEU A 76 -78.20 -11.90 -66.40
CA LEU A 76 -77.00 -12.69 -66.69
C LEU A 76 -75.91 -11.84 -67.36
N ASP A 77 -76.26 -11.01 -68.34
CA ASP A 77 -75.32 -10.11 -69.02
C ASP A 77 -74.67 -9.13 -68.01
N ARG A 78 -75.45 -8.58 -67.08
CA ARG A 78 -74.92 -7.72 -66.00
C ARG A 78 -73.98 -8.48 -65.06
N VAL A 79 -74.31 -9.72 -64.70
CA VAL A 79 -73.43 -10.53 -63.86
C VAL A 79 -72.14 -10.84 -64.60
N GLU A 80 -72.20 -11.13 -65.90
CA GLU A 80 -71.01 -11.32 -66.74
C GLU A 80 -70.15 -10.05 -66.79
N GLU A 81 -70.75 -8.87 -66.97
CA GLU A 81 -70.05 -7.58 -66.92
C GLU A 81 -69.37 -7.35 -65.56
N GLU A 82 -70.06 -7.57 -64.45
CA GLU A 82 -69.51 -7.41 -63.10
C GLU A 82 -68.39 -8.43 -62.80
N VAL A 83 -68.52 -9.68 -63.27
CA VAL A 83 -67.47 -10.69 -63.14
C VAL A 83 -66.24 -10.33 -63.96
N ASN A 84 -66.43 -9.81 -65.17
CA ASN A 84 -65.33 -9.33 -66.02
C ASN A 84 -64.64 -8.12 -65.40
N ALA A 85 -65.40 -7.15 -64.87
CA ALA A 85 -64.86 -6.00 -64.15
C ALA A 85 -64.10 -6.41 -62.88
N LEU A 86 -64.59 -7.41 -62.15
CA LEU A 86 -63.89 -7.96 -60.99
C LEU A 86 -62.59 -8.67 -61.39
N ALA A 87 -62.60 -9.45 -62.48
CA ALA A 87 -61.40 -10.09 -63.00
C ALA A 87 -60.34 -9.06 -63.40
N GLU A 88 -60.74 -7.99 -64.11
CA GLU A 88 -59.85 -6.90 -64.48
C GLU A 88 -59.30 -6.15 -63.25
N CYS A 89 -60.13 -5.93 -62.23
CA CYS A 89 -59.70 -5.33 -60.97
C CYS A 89 -58.66 -6.21 -60.25
N CYS A 90 -58.90 -7.51 -60.16
CA CYS A 90 -57.96 -8.47 -59.60
C CYS A 90 -56.62 -8.48 -60.36
N ASP A 91 -56.65 -8.44 -61.70
CA ASP A 91 -55.45 -8.36 -62.52
C ASP A 91 -54.68 -7.06 -62.29
N ASN A 92 -55.38 -5.93 -62.17
CA ASN A 92 -54.77 -4.63 -61.89
C ASN A 92 -54.15 -4.60 -60.49
N ILE A 93 -54.81 -5.17 -59.49
CA ILE A 93 -54.25 -5.32 -58.13
C ILE A 93 -53.03 -6.23 -58.15
N ALA A 94 -53.07 -7.35 -58.88
CA ALA A 94 -51.93 -8.26 -58.99
C ALA A 94 -50.73 -7.58 -59.68
N LYS A 95 -50.96 -6.80 -60.74
CA LYS A 95 -49.92 -5.99 -61.40
C LYS A 95 -49.34 -4.92 -60.46
N ALA A 96 -50.19 -4.19 -59.73
CA ALA A 96 -49.73 -3.20 -58.77
C ALA A 96 -48.93 -3.84 -57.62
N LEU A 97 -49.40 -4.98 -57.10
CA LEU A 97 -48.74 -5.71 -56.02
C LEU A 97 -47.39 -6.29 -56.46
N SER A 98 -47.32 -6.88 -57.65
CA SER A 98 -46.06 -7.38 -58.20
C SER A 98 -45.05 -6.26 -58.47
N SER A 99 -45.49 -5.12 -59.01
CA SER A 99 -44.63 -3.95 -59.20
C SER A 99 -44.15 -3.36 -57.87
N CYS A 100 -45.03 -3.25 -56.88
CA CYS A 100 -44.69 -2.77 -55.54
C CYS A 100 -43.74 -3.74 -54.83
N SER A 101 -43.99 -5.05 -54.93
CA SER A 101 -43.12 -6.09 -54.39
C SER A 101 -41.73 -6.06 -55.02
N ALA A 102 -41.62 -5.88 -56.35
CA ALA A 102 -40.33 -5.75 -57.02
C ALA A 102 -39.55 -4.51 -56.53
N SER A 103 -40.19 -3.33 -56.53
CA SER A 103 -39.53 -2.10 -56.05
C SER A 103 -39.21 -2.13 -54.55
N THR A 104 -40.09 -2.71 -53.74
CA THR A 104 -39.91 -2.83 -52.29
C THR A 104 -38.85 -3.89 -51.97
N GLY A 105 -38.73 -4.95 -52.77
CA GLY A 105 -37.67 -5.95 -52.64
C GLY A 105 -36.27 -5.36 -52.83
N ASP A 106 -36.10 -4.46 -53.80
CA ASP A 106 -34.84 -3.72 -53.99
C ASP A 106 -34.54 -2.80 -52.80
N ILE A 107 -35.55 -2.10 -52.28
CA ILE A 107 -35.39 -1.24 -51.10
C ILE A 107 -35.09 -2.07 -49.83
N ILE A 108 -35.77 -3.21 -49.63
CA ILE A 108 -35.53 -4.11 -48.51
C ILE A 108 -34.12 -4.67 -48.59
N SER A 109 -33.72 -5.21 -49.73
CA SER A 109 -32.37 -5.78 -49.89
C SER A 109 -31.27 -4.73 -49.72
N THR A 110 -31.46 -3.50 -50.23
CA THR A 110 -30.51 -2.41 -49.99
C THR A 110 -30.50 -1.95 -48.53
N THR A 111 -31.64 -1.95 -47.85
CA THR A 111 -31.73 -1.62 -46.42
C THR A 111 -31.08 -2.69 -45.55
N GLU A 112 -31.30 -3.97 -45.84
CA GLU A 112 -30.66 -5.09 -45.16
C GLU A 112 -29.13 -5.03 -45.35
N ARG A 113 -28.65 -4.83 -46.58
CA ARG A 113 -27.23 -4.64 -46.86
C ARG A 113 -26.62 -3.47 -46.09
N LEU A 114 -27.28 -2.31 -46.09
CA LEU A 114 -26.79 -1.13 -45.36
C LEU A 114 -26.79 -1.35 -43.85
N LYS A 115 -27.77 -2.11 -43.33
CA LYS A 115 -27.82 -2.47 -41.90
C LYS A 115 -26.66 -3.40 -41.52
N GLU A 116 -26.35 -4.40 -42.34
CA GLU A 116 -25.18 -5.26 -42.15
C GLU A 116 -23.87 -4.46 -42.24
N GLU A 117 -23.74 -3.56 -43.23
CA GLU A 117 -22.56 -2.68 -43.36
C GLU A 117 -22.40 -1.74 -42.15
N LEU A 118 -23.49 -1.19 -41.64
CA LEU A 118 -23.49 -0.36 -40.43
C LEU A 118 -23.06 -1.17 -39.21
N GLU A 119 -23.58 -2.39 -39.04
CA GLU A 119 -23.21 -3.27 -37.92
C GLU A 119 -21.72 -3.63 -37.96
N ILE A 120 -21.20 -4.02 -39.13
CA ILE A 120 -19.77 -4.32 -39.31
C ILE A 120 -18.92 -3.07 -39.04
N THR A 121 -19.35 -1.90 -39.51
CA THR A 121 -18.62 -0.64 -39.31
C THR A 121 -18.61 -0.24 -37.83
N SER A 122 -19.72 -0.42 -37.12
CA SER A 122 -19.82 -0.17 -35.68
C SER A 122 -18.88 -1.10 -34.91
N GLN A 123 -18.89 -2.40 -35.22
CA GLN A 123 -17.98 -3.36 -34.59
C GLN A 123 -16.51 -2.99 -34.83
N ARG A 124 -16.17 -2.56 -36.05
CA ARG A 124 -14.80 -2.08 -36.37
C ARG A 124 -14.45 -0.83 -35.57
N GLN A 125 -15.38 0.11 -35.40
CA GLN A 125 -15.17 1.30 -34.58
C GLN A 125 -14.94 0.94 -33.10
N ASP A 126 -15.66 -0.04 -32.57
CA ASP A 126 -15.49 -0.51 -31.19
C ASP A 126 -14.12 -1.19 -30.98
N VAL A 127 -13.66 -1.97 -31.95
CA VAL A 127 -12.32 -2.57 -31.93
C VAL A 127 -11.24 -1.49 -31.99
N VAL A 128 -11.38 -0.51 -32.89
CA VAL A 128 -10.40 0.59 -33.02
C VAL A 128 -10.38 1.45 -31.75
N SER A 129 -11.53 1.80 -31.19
CA SER A 129 -11.60 2.61 -29.96
C SER A 129 -10.97 1.88 -28.76
N SER A 130 -11.21 0.57 -28.64
CA SER A 130 -10.56 -0.26 -27.62
C SER A 130 -9.05 -0.33 -27.84
N PHE A 131 -8.60 -0.51 -29.09
CA PHE A 131 -7.18 -0.53 -29.42
C PHE A 131 -6.48 0.81 -29.11
N LEU A 132 -7.09 1.94 -29.47
CA LEU A 132 -6.54 3.27 -29.19
C LEU A 132 -6.45 3.51 -27.68
N ARG A 133 -7.48 3.15 -26.91
CA ARG A 133 -7.44 3.26 -25.45
C ARG A 133 -6.32 2.42 -24.84
N ASP A 134 -6.10 1.20 -25.33
CA ASP A 134 -5.19 0.26 -24.69
C ASP A 134 -3.72 0.44 -25.13
N TYR A 135 -3.46 1.16 -26.22
CA TYR A 135 -2.12 1.31 -26.84
C TYR A 135 -1.70 2.74 -27.19
N GLN A 136 -2.56 3.75 -27.01
CA GLN A 136 -2.24 5.14 -27.32
C GLN A 136 -2.54 6.07 -26.14
N LEU A 137 -1.57 6.94 -25.84
CA LEU A 137 -1.77 8.04 -24.90
C LEU A 137 -2.56 9.17 -25.57
N SER A 138 -3.50 9.74 -24.83
CA SER A 138 -4.16 10.98 -25.24
C SER A 138 -3.22 12.18 -25.15
N ASN A 139 -3.49 13.23 -25.92
CA ASN A 139 -2.69 14.46 -25.87
C ASN A 139 -2.69 15.09 -24.47
N GLN A 140 -3.80 14.97 -23.73
CA GLN A 140 -3.90 15.47 -22.35
C GLN A 140 -2.96 14.73 -21.39
N GLU A 141 -2.79 13.42 -21.57
CA GLU A 141 -1.85 12.63 -20.76
C GLU A 141 -0.40 12.96 -21.11
N ILE A 142 -0.10 13.15 -22.40
CA ILE A 142 1.22 13.58 -22.85
C ILE A 142 1.55 14.96 -22.27
N ASP A 143 0.60 15.89 -22.30
CA ASP A 143 0.76 17.22 -21.72
C ASP A 143 0.94 17.13 -20.20
N ALA A 144 0.16 16.30 -19.50
CA ALA A 144 0.32 16.09 -18.04
C ALA A 144 1.71 15.52 -17.67
N LEU A 145 2.30 14.66 -18.51
CA LEU A 145 3.66 14.14 -18.31
C LEU A 145 4.74 15.21 -18.57
N ARG A 146 4.43 16.25 -19.36
CA ARG A 146 5.37 17.31 -19.76
C ARG A 146 5.24 18.61 -18.95
N ASP A 147 4.06 18.93 -18.48
CA ASP A 147 3.69 20.19 -17.80
C ASP A 147 4.32 20.30 -16.42
N GLU A 148 5.04 21.38 -16.06
CA GLU A 148 5.97 21.51 -14.92
C GLU A 148 5.41 21.14 -13.53
N ASP A 149 4.12 21.33 -13.28
CA ASP A 149 3.50 21.02 -12.00
C ASP A 149 3.12 19.53 -11.87
N LEU A 150 3.37 18.95 -10.69
CA LEU A 150 2.94 17.59 -10.36
C LEU A 150 1.54 17.60 -9.76
N ASN A 151 0.65 16.84 -10.37
CA ASN A 151 -0.75 16.71 -9.98
C ASN A 151 -1.23 15.25 -10.12
N ASP A 152 -2.44 14.95 -9.67
CA ASP A 152 -3.03 13.61 -9.78
C ASP A 152 -3.10 13.12 -11.24
N ASN A 153 -3.20 14.04 -12.20
CA ASN A 153 -3.25 13.69 -13.62
C ASN A 153 -1.90 13.15 -14.12
N PHE A 154 -0.78 13.66 -13.60
CA PHE A 154 0.54 13.10 -13.87
C PHE A 154 0.63 11.63 -13.44
N PHE A 155 0.19 11.30 -12.21
CA PHE A 155 0.24 9.92 -11.71
C PHE A 155 -0.70 8.99 -12.47
N LYS A 156 -1.90 9.47 -12.86
CA LYS A 156 -2.82 8.71 -13.73
C LYS A 156 -2.21 8.45 -15.10
N ALA A 157 -1.61 9.46 -15.72
CA ALA A 157 -0.94 9.32 -17.01
C ALA A 157 0.24 8.34 -16.91
N LEU A 158 1.07 8.44 -15.87
CA LEU A 158 2.19 7.52 -15.65
C LEU A 158 1.72 6.06 -15.45
N SER A 159 0.64 5.86 -14.69
CA SER A 159 0.01 4.54 -14.55
C SER A 159 -0.47 3.99 -15.88
N HIS A 160 -1.10 4.82 -16.71
CA HIS A 160 -1.54 4.42 -18.04
C HIS A 160 -0.37 4.07 -18.96
N VAL A 161 0.73 4.84 -18.95
CA VAL A 161 1.97 4.51 -19.67
C VAL A 161 2.52 3.13 -19.24
N GLN A 162 2.54 2.83 -17.94
CA GLN A 162 2.94 1.50 -17.45
C GLN A 162 2.02 0.38 -17.92
N GLN A 163 0.71 0.63 -17.93
CA GLN A 163 -0.27 -0.32 -18.43
C GLN A 163 -0.08 -0.58 -19.93
N ILE A 164 0.08 0.46 -20.76
CA ILE A 164 0.37 0.32 -22.19
C ILE A 164 1.68 -0.46 -22.39
N HIS A 165 2.73 -0.13 -21.64
CA HIS A 165 4.00 -0.85 -21.72
C HIS A 165 3.85 -2.33 -21.33
N ALA A 166 2.99 -2.67 -20.37
CA ALA A 166 2.67 -4.05 -20.01
C ALA A 166 1.85 -4.75 -21.11
N ASN A 167 0.85 -4.07 -21.68
CA ASN A 167 0.04 -4.58 -22.81
C ASN A 167 0.91 -4.88 -24.03
N CYS A 168 1.91 -4.05 -24.31
CA CYS A 168 2.86 -4.27 -25.41
C CYS A 168 3.59 -5.62 -25.28
N LYS A 169 3.85 -6.12 -24.05
CA LYS A 169 4.42 -7.47 -23.85
C LYS A 169 3.51 -8.58 -24.37
N VAL A 170 2.20 -8.38 -24.32
CA VAL A 170 1.21 -9.31 -24.90
C VAL A 170 1.25 -9.20 -26.42
N LEU A 171 1.31 -7.98 -26.96
CA LEU A 171 1.39 -7.72 -28.41
C LEU A 171 2.64 -8.36 -29.04
N LEU A 172 3.77 -8.40 -28.33
CA LEU A 172 4.99 -9.09 -28.77
C LEU A 172 4.84 -10.61 -28.95
N ARG A 173 3.83 -11.23 -28.33
CA ARG A 173 3.52 -12.66 -28.51
C ARG A 173 2.69 -12.92 -29.77
N THR A 174 2.16 -11.88 -30.40
CA THR A 174 1.35 -11.96 -31.61
C THR A 174 2.20 -11.72 -32.87
N HIS A 175 1.56 -11.74 -34.05
CA HIS A 175 2.22 -11.45 -35.32
C HIS A 175 2.67 -9.98 -35.48
N HIS A 176 2.21 -9.06 -34.64
CA HIS A 176 2.51 -7.62 -34.73
C HIS A 176 3.69 -7.19 -33.85
N GLN A 177 4.79 -7.95 -33.88
CA GLN A 177 5.96 -7.73 -33.01
C GLN A 177 6.61 -6.35 -33.21
N ARG A 178 6.75 -5.91 -34.47
CA ARG A 178 7.38 -4.62 -34.78
C ARG A 178 6.63 -3.43 -34.17
N ALA A 179 5.30 -3.40 -34.35
CA ALA A 179 4.46 -2.36 -33.75
C ALA A 179 4.52 -2.41 -32.22
N GLY A 180 4.56 -3.61 -31.63
CA GLY A 180 4.74 -3.79 -30.18
C GLY A 180 6.09 -3.26 -29.67
N LEU A 181 7.18 -3.45 -30.42
CA LEU A 181 8.49 -2.90 -30.07
C LEU A 181 8.51 -1.37 -30.18
N GLU A 182 8.01 -0.81 -31.29
CA GLU A 182 7.96 0.64 -31.51
C GLU A 182 7.12 1.36 -30.43
N LEU A 183 5.97 0.78 -30.05
CA LEU A 183 5.15 1.30 -28.94
C LEU A 183 5.84 1.16 -27.59
N MET A 184 6.51 0.03 -27.34
CA MET A 184 7.24 -0.21 -26.09
C MET A 184 8.38 0.79 -25.91
N ASP A 185 9.17 1.03 -26.97
CA ASP A 185 10.25 2.03 -26.96
C ASP A 185 9.70 3.44 -26.72
N MET A 186 8.60 3.80 -27.38
CA MET A 186 7.93 5.09 -27.16
C MET A 186 7.44 5.25 -25.71
N MET A 187 6.81 4.22 -25.13
CA MET A 187 6.37 4.24 -23.73
C MET A 187 7.56 4.31 -22.77
N ALA A 188 8.66 3.62 -23.06
CA ALA A 188 9.87 3.67 -22.25
C ALA A 188 10.44 5.10 -22.18
N VAL A 189 10.49 5.82 -23.31
CA VAL A 189 10.91 7.24 -23.35
C VAL A 189 10.01 8.11 -22.48
N TYR A 190 8.69 7.93 -22.55
CA TYR A 190 7.76 8.66 -21.68
C TYR A 190 7.95 8.32 -20.20
N GLN A 191 8.15 7.04 -19.86
CA GLN A 191 8.45 6.62 -18.48
C GLN A 191 9.74 7.25 -17.97
N GLU A 192 10.82 7.18 -18.73
CA GLU A 192 12.12 7.74 -18.33
C GLU A 192 12.02 9.25 -18.09
N GLY A 193 11.42 9.99 -19.01
CA GLY A 193 11.19 11.44 -18.85
C GLY A 193 10.32 11.76 -17.63
N ALA A 194 9.26 10.99 -17.40
CA ALA A 194 8.38 11.17 -16.25
C ALA A 194 9.08 10.89 -14.92
N TYR A 195 9.84 9.79 -14.82
CA TYR A 195 10.58 9.44 -13.60
C TYR A 195 11.76 10.39 -13.32
N GLU A 196 12.47 10.85 -14.35
CA GLU A 196 13.52 11.86 -14.19
C GLU A 196 12.94 13.16 -13.64
N ARG A 197 11.77 13.57 -14.14
CA ARG A 197 11.06 14.74 -13.67
C ARG A 197 10.52 14.57 -12.25
N LEU A 198 9.91 13.43 -11.95
CA LEU A 198 9.46 13.06 -10.61
C LEU A 198 10.64 13.15 -9.62
N CYS A 199 11.80 12.61 -10.00
CA CYS A 199 13.04 12.70 -9.22
C CYS A 199 13.46 14.16 -8.97
N ARG A 200 13.50 15.01 -10.01
CA ARG A 200 13.83 16.45 -9.85
C ARG A 200 12.87 17.19 -8.92
N TRP A 201 11.57 16.92 -9.04
CA TRP A 201 10.57 17.55 -8.18
C TRP A 201 10.69 17.08 -6.73
N VAL A 202 10.84 15.77 -6.49
CA VAL A 202 11.06 15.22 -5.14
C VAL A 202 12.31 15.84 -4.52
N GLN A 203 13.40 15.99 -5.27
CA GLN A 203 14.59 16.69 -4.79
C GLN A 203 14.32 18.14 -4.41
N ALA A 204 13.56 18.89 -5.23
CA ALA A 204 13.22 20.27 -4.93
C ALA A 204 12.38 20.37 -3.64
N GLU A 205 11.41 19.48 -3.45
CA GLU A 205 10.57 19.45 -2.25
C GLU A 205 11.36 19.02 -1.02
N CYS A 206 12.24 18.04 -1.15
CA CYS A 206 13.16 17.61 -0.08
C CYS A 206 14.17 18.70 0.29
N ARG A 207 14.58 19.58 -0.63
CA ARG A 207 15.41 20.75 -0.29
C ARG A 207 14.66 21.74 0.61
N LYS A 208 13.39 22.03 0.31
CA LYS A 208 12.53 22.87 1.17
C LYS A 208 12.37 22.25 2.57
N LEU A 209 12.29 20.92 2.64
CA LEU A 209 12.28 20.16 3.89
C LEU A 209 13.57 20.37 4.71
N GLY A 210 14.71 20.56 4.06
CA GLY A 210 16.01 20.81 4.70
C GLY A 210 16.18 22.22 5.27
N ASP A 211 15.44 23.20 4.76
CA ASP A 211 15.51 24.58 5.24
C ASP A 211 14.68 24.82 6.51
N ASN A 212 13.69 23.95 6.77
CA ASN A 212 12.82 24.03 7.94
C ASN A 212 13.26 23.07 9.05
N ASP A 213 13.29 23.57 10.28
CA ASP A 213 13.71 22.79 11.46
C ASP A 213 12.70 21.70 11.86
N ASN A 214 11.42 21.90 11.55
CA ASN A 214 10.34 20.95 11.86
C ASN A 214 9.37 20.85 10.66
N PRO A 215 9.76 20.13 9.60
CA PRO A 215 9.00 20.13 8.36
C PRO A 215 7.91 19.04 8.36
N GLU A 216 6.72 19.38 7.87
CA GLU A 216 5.64 18.43 7.64
C GLU A 216 5.76 17.87 6.21
N VAL A 217 5.61 16.55 6.06
CA VAL A 217 5.70 15.87 4.77
C VAL A 217 4.33 15.90 4.09
N ASP A 218 4.24 16.61 2.97
CA ASP A 218 3.04 16.69 2.14
C ASP A 218 2.63 15.33 1.55
N GLU A 219 1.33 15.10 1.36
CA GLU A 219 0.77 13.85 0.84
C GLU A 219 1.19 13.58 -0.62
N LEU A 220 1.36 14.65 -1.42
CA LEU A 220 1.88 14.53 -2.78
C LEU A 220 3.33 14.03 -2.78
N LEU A 221 4.16 14.49 -1.82
CA LEU A 221 5.54 14.02 -1.68
C LEU A 221 5.60 12.55 -1.26
N LYS A 222 4.75 12.14 -0.31
CA LYS A 222 4.63 10.72 0.08
C LYS A 222 4.25 9.84 -1.11
N THR A 223 3.30 10.29 -1.93
CA THR A 223 2.87 9.60 -3.14
C THR A 223 3.99 9.53 -4.17
N ALA A 224 4.69 10.63 -4.42
CA ALA A 224 5.82 10.68 -5.33
C ALA A 224 6.97 9.73 -4.95
N VAL A 225 7.32 9.66 -3.66
CA VAL A 225 8.34 8.74 -3.15
C VAL A 225 7.89 7.28 -3.30
N ARG A 226 6.59 6.99 -3.10
CA ARG A 226 6.02 5.65 -3.33
C ARG A 226 6.22 5.19 -4.78
N TRP A 227 5.97 6.07 -5.75
CA TRP A 227 6.24 5.78 -7.17
C TRP A 227 7.73 5.60 -7.48
N LEU A 228 8.61 6.40 -6.86
CA LEU A 228 10.06 6.26 -7.05
C LEU A 228 10.60 4.91 -6.54
N LYS A 229 10.00 4.33 -5.49
CA LYS A 229 10.42 3.01 -4.98
C LYS A 229 10.35 1.89 -6.03
N GLU A 230 9.49 2.00 -7.04
CA GLU A 230 9.43 1.06 -8.16
C GLU A 230 10.71 1.05 -9.01
N ARG A 231 11.52 2.12 -8.92
CA ARG A 231 12.82 2.28 -9.58
C ARG A 231 13.92 2.48 -8.53
N PRO A 232 14.50 1.40 -7.98
CA PRO A 232 15.44 1.45 -6.85
C PRO A 232 16.65 2.39 -7.05
N ALA A 233 17.15 2.52 -8.28
CA ALA A 233 18.28 3.40 -8.60
C ALA A 233 17.94 4.89 -8.38
N LEU A 234 16.76 5.33 -8.85
CA LEU A 234 16.31 6.72 -8.70
C LEU A 234 15.92 7.01 -7.25
N PHE A 235 15.26 6.05 -6.59
CA PHE A 235 14.94 6.15 -5.18
C PHE A 235 16.19 6.32 -4.31
N LYS A 236 17.22 5.49 -4.54
CA LYS A 236 18.50 5.58 -3.80
C LYS A 236 19.14 6.95 -3.98
N TYR A 237 19.16 7.48 -5.20
CA TYR A 237 19.69 8.82 -5.49
C TYR A 237 18.92 9.92 -4.75
N CYS A 238 17.58 9.85 -4.73
CA CYS A 238 16.76 10.80 -3.95
C CYS A 238 17.01 10.68 -2.43
N ALA A 239 17.11 9.45 -1.91
CA ALA A 239 17.37 9.20 -0.50
C ALA A 239 18.74 9.74 -0.05
N GLU A 240 19.78 9.60 -0.89
CA GLU A 240 21.11 10.17 -0.65
C GLU A 240 21.08 11.70 -0.63
N GLU A 241 20.36 12.34 -1.56
CA GLU A 241 20.19 13.79 -1.57
C GLU A 241 19.44 14.30 -0.33
N VAL A 242 18.36 13.63 0.08
CA VAL A 242 17.64 13.91 1.33
C VAL A 242 18.59 13.81 2.52
N ALA A 243 19.36 12.73 2.59
CA ALA A 243 20.32 12.51 3.67
C ALA A 243 21.36 13.63 3.72
N ASN A 244 21.92 14.05 2.57
CA ASN A 244 22.89 15.14 2.49
C ASN A 244 22.29 16.50 2.89
N MET A 245 21.05 16.80 2.49
CA MET A 245 20.37 18.04 2.87
C MET A 245 20.08 18.07 4.38
N ARG A 246 19.50 17.00 4.92
CA ARG A 246 19.20 16.88 6.36
C ARG A 246 20.47 16.81 7.20
N HIS A 247 21.55 16.19 6.72
CA HIS A 247 22.88 16.23 7.34
C HIS A 247 23.35 17.68 7.57
N ASN A 248 23.31 18.51 6.52
CA ASN A 248 23.74 19.90 6.60
C ASN A 248 22.85 20.72 7.54
N ALA A 249 21.53 20.49 7.50
CA ALA A 249 20.58 21.14 8.40
C ALA A 249 20.82 20.75 9.85
N LEU A 250 20.93 19.45 10.14
CA LEU A 250 21.19 18.92 11.48
C LEU A 250 22.52 19.44 12.03
N PHE A 251 23.58 19.44 11.22
CA PHE A 251 24.87 20.01 11.61
C PHE A 251 24.75 21.48 12.03
N ARG A 252 24.08 22.31 11.22
CA ARG A 252 23.84 23.73 11.57
C ARG A 252 23.01 23.88 12.85
N ARG A 253 21.95 23.08 13.00
CA ARG A 253 21.10 23.08 14.20
C ARG A 253 21.89 22.69 15.45
N PHE A 254 22.77 21.69 15.35
CA PHE A 254 23.63 21.28 16.46
C PHE A 254 24.60 22.40 16.88
N ILE A 255 25.30 23.00 15.93
CA ILE A 255 26.21 24.13 16.22
C ILE A 255 25.43 25.34 16.79
N SER A 256 24.24 25.62 16.27
CA SER A 256 23.39 26.67 16.81
C SER A 256 22.95 26.37 18.24
N ALA A 257 22.56 25.13 18.54
CA ALA A 257 22.20 24.72 19.90
C ALA A 257 23.38 24.84 20.88
N LEU A 258 24.60 24.53 20.43
CA LEU A 258 25.81 24.70 21.23
C LEU A 258 26.11 26.19 21.52
N THR A 259 26.07 27.05 20.50
CA THR A 259 26.64 28.41 20.56
C THR A 259 25.62 29.54 20.74
N ARG A 260 24.40 29.39 20.23
CA ARG A 260 23.35 30.42 20.21
C ARG A 260 22.11 30.05 21.02
N GLY A 261 21.85 28.76 21.21
CA GLY A 261 20.62 28.27 21.84
C GLY A 261 19.43 28.29 20.89
N GLY A 262 18.21 28.23 21.45
CA GLY A 262 16.97 28.24 20.68
C GLY A 262 16.54 29.63 20.19
N PRO A 263 15.44 29.72 19.43
CA PRO A 263 14.90 30.98 18.91
C PRO A 263 14.67 31.99 20.04
N GLY A 264 15.27 33.18 19.93
CA GLY A 264 15.20 34.20 20.99
C GLY A 264 16.16 33.97 22.17
N GLY A 265 17.13 33.07 22.04
CA GLY A 265 18.14 32.77 23.07
C GLY A 265 17.66 31.81 24.16
N MET A 266 16.49 31.19 23.95
CA MET A 266 15.89 30.20 24.85
C MET A 266 15.52 28.93 24.06
N PRO A 267 15.91 27.72 24.53
CA PRO A 267 16.82 27.47 25.65
C PRO A 267 18.21 28.07 25.41
N ARG A 268 18.93 28.39 26.50
CA ARG A 268 20.26 28.99 26.44
C ARG A 268 21.24 28.09 25.68
N PRO A 269 22.31 28.65 25.07
CA PRO A 269 23.35 27.86 24.44
C PRO A 269 23.92 26.81 25.39
N ILE A 270 24.10 25.58 24.90
CA ILE A 270 24.61 24.47 25.72
C ILE A 270 26.02 24.78 26.25
N GLU A 271 26.84 25.52 25.49
CA GLU A 271 28.19 25.94 25.91
C GLU A 271 28.23 26.79 27.18
N VAL A 272 27.13 27.44 27.57
CA VAL A 272 27.04 28.18 28.84
C VAL A 272 27.26 27.23 30.04
N HIS A 273 26.90 25.95 29.89
CA HIS A 273 27.06 24.93 30.92
C HIS A 273 28.43 24.24 30.91
N ALA A 274 29.41 24.68 30.11
CA ALA A 274 30.72 24.02 30.01
C ALA A 274 31.51 23.93 31.33
N HIS A 275 31.16 24.76 32.32
CA HIS A 275 31.72 24.72 33.68
C HIS A 275 31.20 23.54 34.53
N ASP A 276 30.10 22.92 34.12
CA ASP A 276 29.52 21.72 34.72
C ASP A 276 29.61 20.56 33.70
N PRO A 277 30.67 19.74 33.76
CA PRO A 277 30.93 18.66 32.82
C PRO A 277 29.75 17.70 32.62
N LEU A 278 29.06 17.33 33.70
CA LEU A 278 28.01 16.31 33.64
C LEU A 278 26.78 16.86 32.94
N ARG A 279 26.39 18.09 33.28
CA ARG A 279 25.29 18.78 32.61
C ARG A 279 25.61 19.09 31.15
N TYR A 280 26.82 19.56 30.86
CA TYR A 280 27.21 19.92 29.49
C TYR A 280 27.16 18.71 28.54
N VAL A 281 27.74 17.57 28.95
CA VAL A 281 27.69 16.33 28.15
C VAL A 281 26.28 15.75 28.11
N GLY A 282 25.54 15.81 29.22
CA GLY A 282 24.13 15.39 29.29
C GLY A 282 23.22 16.18 28.36
N ASP A 283 23.35 17.51 28.32
CA ASP A 283 22.58 18.39 27.44
C ASP A 283 22.88 18.09 25.95
N MET A 284 24.15 17.83 25.60
CA MET A 284 24.52 17.42 24.23
C MET A 284 23.92 16.06 23.85
N LEU A 285 23.98 15.08 24.74
CA LEU A 285 23.39 13.75 24.52
C LEU A 285 21.86 13.79 24.43
N GLY A 286 21.22 14.55 25.31
CA GLY A 286 19.78 14.78 25.27
C GLY A 286 19.33 15.45 23.97
N TRP A 287 20.09 16.45 23.49
CA TRP A 287 19.84 17.08 22.19
C TRP A 287 19.97 16.07 21.04
N LEU A 288 21.04 15.27 21.02
CA LEU A 288 21.26 14.25 19.98
C LEU A 288 20.14 13.20 19.96
N HIS A 289 19.72 12.73 21.14
CA HIS A 289 18.62 11.77 21.26
C HIS A 289 17.28 12.36 20.77
N GLN A 290 16.96 13.60 21.14
CA GLN A 290 15.75 14.27 20.66
C GLN A 290 15.79 14.49 19.14
N ALA A 291 16.94 14.92 18.62
CA ALA A 291 17.12 15.11 17.19
C ALA A 291 16.95 13.77 16.45
N LEU A 292 17.51 12.67 16.97
CA LEU A 292 17.39 11.34 16.39
C LEU A 292 15.94 10.88 16.32
N ALA A 293 15.16 11.10 17.39
CA ALA A 293 13.73 10.80 17.38
C ALA A 293 13.00 11.58 16.27
N SER A 294 13.25 12.89 16.15
CA SER A 294 12.62 13.75 15.14
C SER A 294 13.02 13.40 13.70
N GLU A 295 14.29 13.12 13.43
CA GLU A 295 14.75 12.73 12.09
C GLU A 295 14.22 11.33 11.73
N ARG A 296 14.17 10.40 12.69
CA ARG A 296 13.61 9.07 12.46
C ARG A 296 12.13 9.15 12.09
N GLU A 297 11.34 9.97 12.78
CA GLU A 297 9.94 10.21 12.44
C GLU A 297 9.78 10.81 11.04
N LEU A 298 10.59 11.82 10.71
CA LEU A 298 10.57 12.47 9.39
C LEU A 298 10.91 11.49 8.25
N VAL A 299 12.00 10.73 8.40
CA VAL A 299 12.44 9.77 7.38
C VAL A 299 11.45 8.62 7.27
N LEU A 300 10.84 8.16 8.37
CA LEU A 300 9.76 7.18 8.34
C LEU A 300 8.53 7.72 7.59
N ALA A 301 8.12 8.96 7.85
CA ALA A 301 6.99 9.59 7.15
C ALA A 301 7.22 9.72 5.64
N LEU A 302 8.47 9.93 5.22
CA LEU A 302 8.87 10.05 3.82
C LEU A 302 9.01 8.68 3.13
N LEU A 303 9.73 7.74 3.78
CA LEU A 303 10.08 6.46 3.20
C LEU A 303 9.01 5.41 3.41
N ASP A 304 8.15 5.50 4.42
CA ASP A 304 7.12 4.49 4.69
C ASP A 304 5.82 5.13 5.22
N PRO A 305 5.10 5.87 4.36
CA PRO A 305 3.90 6.60 4.76
C PRO A 305 2.77 5.69 5.28
N ASP A 306 2.76 4.41 4.90
CA ASP A 306 1.71 3.45 5.27
C ASP A 306 1.94 2.87 6.70
N ALA A 307 3.16 2.97 7.25
CA ALA A 307 3.48 2.54 8.62
C ALA A 307 2.95 3.50 9.72
N VAL A 308 2.48 4.68 9.33
CA VAL A 308 1.96 5.73 10.22
C VAL A 308 0.47 5.52 10.52
N VAL A 309 -0.29 4.80 9.69
CA VAL A 309 -1.75 4.63 9.87
C VAL A 309 -2.10 3.66 11.03
N ASP A 310 -1.14 2.86 11.50
CA ASP A 310 -1.31 1.91 12.61
C ASP A 310 -0.80 2.46 13.96
N THR A 311 -0.88 3.79 14.17
CA THR A 311 -0.42 4.47 15.38
C THR A 311 -1.46 4.41 16.51
N GLY A 312 -1.65 3.21 17.05
CA GLY A 312 -2.16 3.01 18.40
C GLY A 312 -1.07 2.38 19.27
N SER A 313 -0.39 3.19 20.08
CA SER A 313 0.64 2.80 21.07
C SER A 313 2.08 2.66 20.57
N THR A 314 2.83 3.75 20.73
CA THR A 314 4.28 3.91 20.51
C THR A 314 5.18 3.07 21.43
N VAL A 315 4.62 2.31 22.37
CA VAL A 315 5.42 1.55 23.37
C VAL A 315 5.61 0.08 22.98
N ASN A 316 4.73 -0.50 22.16
CA ASN A 316 4.72 -1.95 21.91
C ASN A 316 5.28 -2.38 20.54
N ARG A 317 5.85 -1.44 19.76
CA ARG A 317 6.40 -1.70 18.41
C ARG A 317 7.87 -2.17 18.45
N PHE A 318 8.56 -2.02 19.57
CA PHE A 318 10.00 -2.32 19.72
C PHE A 318 10.36 -3.82 19.71
N SER A 319 9.38 -4.73 19.77
CA SER A 319 9.64 -6.18 19.91
C SER A 319 8.99 -7.07 18.85
N LYS A 320 8.25 -6.51 17.88
CA LYS A 320 7.41 -7.31 16.96
C LYS A 320 7.51 -6.93 15.47
N SER A 321 8.63 -6.35 15.03
CA SER A 321 8.87 -6.04 13.60
C SER A 321 9.91 -6.97 12.97
N LEU A 322 9.74 -8.27 13.16
CA LEU A 322 10.58 -9.27 12.51
C LEU A 322 9.68 -10.37 11.96
N GLU A 323 8.94 -10.08 10.89
CA GLU A 323 8.47 -11.08 9.92
C GLU A 323 7.59 -10.38 8.86
N ASN A 324 8.04 -10.47 7.60
CA ASN A 324 7.42 -10.04 6.33
C ASN A 324 7.78 -8.64 5.81
N GLY A 325 8.71 -8.58 4.85
CA GLY A 325 8.92 -7.45 3.92
C GLY A 325 9.65 -6.20 4.45
N THR A 326 9.75 -6.04 5.77
CA THR A 326 10.19 -4.81 6.48
C THR A 326 11.70 -4.58 6.53
N GLY A 327 12.53 -5.60 6.34
CA GLY A 327 13.99 -5.48 6.50
C GLY A 327 14.67 -4.53 5.51
N LYS A 328 14.12 -4.36 4.29
CA LYS A 328 14.69 -3.44 3.30
C LYS A 328 14.39 -1.97 3.63
N THR A 329 13.16 -1.68 4.05
CA THR A 329 12.77 -0.33 4.50
C THR A 329 13.55 0.06 5.76
N GLU A 330 13.77 -0.89 6.68
CA GLU A 330 14.57 -0.65 7.87
C GLU A 330 16.06 -0.42 7.53
N SER A 331 16.60 -1.12 6.54
CA SER A 331 17.97 -0.86 6.05
C SER A 331 18.10 0.49 5.36
N ASP A 332 17.12 0.90 4.55
CA ASP A 332 17.12 2.19 3.86
C ASP A 332 16.96 3.35 4.87
N LEU A 333 16.10 3.17 5.89
CA LEU A 333 15.95 4.10 7.01
C LEU A 333 17.26 4.27 7.78
N THR A 334 17.89 3.15 8.14
CA THR A 334 19.15 3.15 8.90
C THR A 334 20.26 3.84 8.11
N PHE A 335 20.36 3.55 6.81
CA PHE A 335 21.33 4.19 5.91
C PHE A 335 21.15 5.72 5.85
N VAL A 336 19.92 6.19 5.66
CA VAL A 336 19.63 7.63 5.59
C VAL A 336 19.96 8.31 6.93
N LEU A 337 19.55 7.72 8.05
CA LEU A 337 19.81 8.28 9.37
C LEU A 337 21.31 8.28 9.73
N ASP A 338 22.06 7.22 9.42
CA ASP A 338 23.50 7.18 9.66
C ASP A 338 24.22 8.33 8.95
N ARG A 339 23.86 8.56 7.67
CA ARG A 339 24.40 9.65 6.87
C ARG A 339 24.03 11.04 7.40
N ILE A 340 22.82 11.20 7.93
CA ILE A 340 22.37 12.45 8.56
C ILE A 340 23.20 12.76 9.82
N PHE A 341 23.42 11.77 10.67
CA PHE A 341 24.12 11.95 11.96
C PHE A 341 25.66 11.96 11.85
N GLU A 342 26.23 11.53 10.72
CA GLU A 342 27.68 11.55 10.49
C GLU A 342 28.30 12.93 10.77
N GLY A 343 27.59 14.02 10.39
CA GLY A 343 28.11 15.39 10.49
C GLY A 343 28.26 15.90 11.92
N VAL A 344 27.43 15.43 12.85
CA VAL A 344 27.46 15.87 14.26
C VAL A 344 28.46 15.08 15.10
N CYS A 345 28.95 13.93 14.60
CA CYS A 345 29.88 13.07 15.33
C CYS A 345 31.18 13.80 15.71
N ARG A 346 31.81 14.48 14.75
CA ARG A 346 33.07 15.21 14.98
C ARG A 346 32.94 16.36 15.99
N PRO A 347 32.03 17.33 15.84
CA PRO A 347 31.90 18.42 16.81
C PRO A 347 31.53 17.91 18.20
N PHE A 348 30.64 16.92 18.31
CA PHE A 348 30.30 16.30 19.58
C PHE A 348 31.52 15.66 20.24
N LYS A 349 32.27 14.83 19.49
CA LYS A 349 33.48 14.16 19.97
C LYS A 349 34.51 15.14 20.53
N VAL A 350 34.82 16.20 19.78
CA VAL A 350 35.81 17.21 20.21
C VAL A 350 35.40 17.87 21.53
N ARG A 351 34.12 18.21 21.70
CA ARG A 351 33.64 18.85 22.95
C ARG A 351 33.71 17.91 24.14
N VAL A 352 33.34 16.64 23.98
CA VAL A 352 33.45 15.65 25.07
C VAL A 352 34.91 15.36 25.42
N GLU A 353 35.79 15.21 24.42
CA GLU A 353 37.23 15.02 24.67
C GLU A 353 37.85 16.21 25.40
N GLN A 354 37.44 17.45 25.09
CA GLN A 354 37.88 18.65 25.82
C GLN A 354 37.49 18.59 27.31
N VAL A 355 36.27 18.11 27.62
CA VAL A 355 35.80 17.92 28.99
C VAL A 355 36.63 16.86 29.72
N LEU A 356 36.99 15.77 29.05
CA LEU A 356 37.84 14.74 29.65
C LEU A 356 39.28 15.25 29.88
N GLN A 357 39.79 16.10 28.98
CA GLN A 357 41.12 16.70 29.09
C GLN A 357 41.21 17.78 30.18
N SER A 358 40.10 18.40 30.59
CA SER A 358 40.08 19.42 31.64
C SER A 358 40.26 18.87 33.07
N GLN A 359 40.68 17.61 33.21
CA GLN A 359 40.89 16.90 34.49
C GLN A 359 39.65 16.95 35.40
N PRO A 360 38.54 16.30 34.99
CA PRO A 360 37.35 16.20 35.85
C PRO A 360 37.66 15.45 37.15
N SER A 361 36.83 15.64 38.17
CA SER A 361 36.95 14.87 39.40
C SER A 361 36.70 13.38 39.15
N LEU A 362 37.24 12.51 39.99
CA LEU A 362 37.10 11.05 39.86
C LEU A 362 35.63 10.61 39.72
N ILE A 363 34.74 11.20 40.54
CA ILE A 363 33.31 10.90 40.52
C ILE A 363 32.66 11.40 39.23
N ILE A 364 33.03 12.59 38.75
CA ILE A 364 32.50 13.13 37.48
C ILE A 364 32.94 12.24 36.32
N ALA A 365 34.20 11.81 36.25
CA ALA A 365 34.69 10.91 35.20
C ALA A 365 33.91 9.57 35.19
N CYS A 366 33.63 9.00 36.37
CA CYS A 366 32.79 7.81 36.51
C CYS A 366 31.36 8.07 36.00
N LYS A 367 30.72 9.15 36.45
CA LYS A 367 29.36 9.54 36.01
C LYS A 367 29.29 9.76 34.50
N LEU A 368 30.27 10.44 33.91
CA LEU A 368 30.35 10.66 32.46
C LEU A 368 30.46 9.35 31.67
N SER A 369 31.30 8.42 32.12
CA SER A 369 31.41 7.08 31.50
C SER A 369 30.06 6.37 31.49
N ASN A 370 29.35 6.41 32.62
CA ASN A 370 28.05 5.76 32.79
C ASN A 370 26.96 6.41 31.93
N THR A 371 26.93 7.75 31.88
CA THR A 371 25.98 8.49 31.03
C THR A 371 26.22 8.21 29.55
N LEU A 372 27.48 8.21 29.09
CA LEU A 372 27.81 7.87 27.72
C LEU A 372 27.44 6.42 27.39
N GLU A 373 27.64 5.49 28.32
CA GLU A 373 27.24 4.09 28.16
C GLU A 373 25.71 3.96 28.00
N PHE A 374 24.93 4.57 28.88
CA PHE A 374 23.47 4.59 28.77
C PHE A 374 22.99 5.08 27.40
N TYR A 375 23.45 6.26 26.97
CA TYR A 375 23.07 6.80 25.66
C TYR A 375 23.61 5.98 24.49
N SER A 376 24.75 5.29 24.64
CA SER A 376 25.26 4.38 23.60
C SER A 376 24.26 3.25 23.34
N TYR A 377 23.67 2.66 24.39
CA TYR A 377 22.62 1.66 24.23
C TYR A 377 21.32 2.26 23.68
N THR A 378 20.83 3.36 24.27
CA THR A 378 19.57 3.99 23.83
C THR A 378 19.61 4.39 22.35
N ILE A 379 20.73 4.97 21.89
CA ILE A 379 20.90 5.39 20.50
C ILE A 379 21.13 4.16 19.60
N SER A 380 21.85 3.13 20.06
CA SER A 380 22.02 1.88 19.30
C SER A 380 20.68 1.16 19.05
N ASP A 381 19.74 1.22 19.99
CA ASP A 381 18.41 0.63 19.83
C ASP A 381 17.57 1.37 18.78
N LEU A 382 17.82 2.67 18.58
CA LEU A 382 17.08 3.52 17.63
C LEU A 382 17.73 3.61 16.24
N LEU A 383 19.05 3.53 16.15
CA LEU A 383 19.83 3.77 14.93
C LEU A 383 20.56 2.50 14.43
N GLY A 384 20.68 1.47 15.26
CA GLY A 384 21.51 0.30 14.98
C GLY A 384 22.96 0.48 15.42
N ARG A 385 23.62 -0.64 15.72
CA ARG A 385 24.98 -0.68 16.31
C ARG A 385 26.09 -0.25 15.34
N ASP A 386 25.88 -0.48 14.04
CA ASP A 386 26.89 -0.27 12.99
C ASP A 386 26.75 1.11 12.34
N THR A 387 26.70 2.18 13.15
CA THR A 387 26.53 3.56 12.69
C THR A 387 27.58 4.49 13.26
N ALA A 388 27.92 5.55 12.52
CA ALA A 388 28.98 6.50 12.85
C ALA A 388 28.78 7.14 14.24
N LEU A 389 27.53 7.47 14.58
CA LEU A 389 27.17 8.03 15.88
C LEU A 389 27.39 7.02 17.01
N CYS A 390 26.98 5.77 16.82
CA CYS A 390 27.18 4.70 17.81
C CYS A 390 28.67 4.43 18.04
N TYR A 391 29.48 4.30 16.98
CA TYR A 391 30.94 4.16 17.12
C TYR A 391 31.57 5.35 17.86
N THR A 392 31.09 6.56 17.60
CA THR A 392 31.57 7.77 18.29
C THR A 392 31.23 7.75 19.78
N LEU A 393 30.00 7.36 20.15
CA LEU A 393 29.56 7.26 21.54
C LEU A 393 30.34 6.20 22.32
N TRP A 394 30.51 5.00 21.73
CA TRP A 394 31.31 3.94 22.33
C TRP A 394 32.78 4.35 22.52
N ALA A 395 33.39 5.00 21.53
CA ALA A 395 34.75 5.50 21.64
C ALA A 395 34.91 6.57 22.75
N LEU A 396 33.93 7.46 22.90
CA LEU A 396 33.92 8.46 23.97
C LEU A 396 33.69 7.84 25.35
N ARG A 397 32.83 6.82 25.44
CA ARG A 397 32.60 6.03 26.65
C ARG A 397 33.90 5.36 27.10
N ASP A 398 34.64 4.75 26.17
CA ASP A 398 35.93 4.12 26.49
C ASP A 398 36.99 5.16 26.90
N ALA A 399 36.99 6.33 26.27
CA ALA A 399 37.86 7.44 26.66
C ALA A 399 37.55 7.96 28.07
N ALA A 400 36.25 8.08 28.43
CA ALA A 400 35.82 8.48 29.76
C ALA A 400 36.20 7.42 30.81
N GLN A 401 35.98 6.14 30.51
CA GLN A 401 36.38 5.05 31.40
C GLN A 401 37.90 5.03 31.61
N LYS A 402 38.69 5.21 30.54
CA LYS A 402 40.15 5.30 30.64
C LYS A 402 40.57 6.49 31.51
N THR A 403 39.97 7.65 31.33
CA THR A 403 40.24 8.85 32.14
C THR A 403 39.95 8.60 33.61
N PHE A 404 38.83 7.93 33.93
CA PHE A 404 38.50 7.51 35.29
C PHE A 404 39.58 6.61 35.92
N LEU A 405 40.02 5.58 35.19
CA LEU A 405 41.05 4.66 35.66
C LEU A 405 42.43 5.34 35.81
N ASP A 406 42.78 6.26 34.91
CA ASP A 406 44.03 7.02 34.97
C ASP A 406 44.05 7.97 36.19
N ILE A 407 42.92 8.62 36.52
CA ILE A 407 42.78 9.44 37.74
C ILE A 407 42.95 8.56 38.99
N LEU A 408 42.32 7.38 39.00
CA LEU A 408 42.39 6.45 40.12
C LEU A 408 43.83 5.96 40.36
N LYS A 409 44.51 5.56 39.29
CA LYS A 409 45.91 5.14 39.32
C LYS A 409 46.83 6.26 39.79
N SER A 410 46.68 7.47 39.25
CA SER A 410 47.47 8.64 39.66
C SER A 410 47.28 8.98 41.15
N ARG A 411 46.06 8.82 41.68
CA ARG A 411 45.78 9.00 43.11
C ARG A 411 46.52 7.97 43.96
N GLY A 412 46.50 6.69 43.57
CA GLY A 412 47.23 5.62 44.24
C GLY A 412 48.74 5.84 44.22
N GLU A 413 49.31 6.20 43.05
CA GLU A 413 50.75 6.49 42.90
C GLU A 413 51.19 7.68 43.76
N LYS A 414 50.39 8.76 43.81
CA LYS A 414 50.67 9.92 44.68
C LYS A 414 50.66 9.54 46.15
N LEU A 415 49.72 8.68 46.55
CA LEU A 415 49.61 8.20 47.93
C LEU A 415 50.84 7.38 48.36
N LEU A 416 51.29 6.47 47.49
CA LEU A 416 52.48 5.64 47.75
C LEU A 416 53.78 6.44 47.69
N ARG A 417 53.85 7.48 46.85
CA ARG A 417 55.03 8.35 46.73
C ARG A 417 55.21 9.28 47.94
N TYR A 418 54.11 9.69 48.56
CA TYR A 418 54.09 10.58 49.73
C TYR A 418 53.20 9.99 50.84
N PRO A 419 53.62 8.89 51.48
CA PRO A 419 52.81 8.27 52.52
C PRO A 419 52.65 9.21 53.72
N PRO A 420 51.44 9.37 54.27
CA PRO A 420 51.19 10.20 55.43
C PRO A 420 51.93 9.64 56.66
N LEU A 421 52.37 10.55 57.54
CA LEU A 421 53.00 10.17 58.80
C LEU A 421 51.98 9.46 59.70
N VAL A 422 52.39 8.34 60.32
CA VAL A 422 51.54 7.65 61.30
C VAL A 422 51.38 8.56 62.51
N SER A 423 50.14 8.69 62.96
CA SER A 423 49.80 9.46 64.14
C SER A 423 50.28 8.74 65.42
N VAL A 424 50.59 9.53 66.46
CA VAL A 424 51.12 9.01 67.73
C VAL A 424 50.08 8.16 68.47
N ASP A 425 48.80 8.39 68.21
CA ASP A 425 47.65 7.67 68.78
C ASP A 425 47.25 6.39 68.01
N LEU A 426 47.98 6.04 66.93
CA LEU A 426 47.64 4.93 66.02
C LEU A 426 46.23 5.04 65.40
N SER A 427 45.66 6.24 65.33
CA SER A 427 44.41 6.49 64.62
C SER A 427 44.55 6.21 63.11
N PRO A 428 43.47 5.78 62.42
CA PRO A 428 43.54 5.43 61.01
C PRO A 428 43.96 6.65 60.17
N PRO A 429 44.91 6.49 59.22
CA PRO A 429 45.33 7.58 58.35
C PRO A 429 44.15 8.21 57.60
N LYS A 430 44.17 9.53 57.41
CA LYS A 430 43.12 10.27 56.70
C LYS A 430 42.82 9.69 55.32
N ALA A 431 43.86 9.21 54.63
CA ALA A 431 43.76 8.54 53.33
C ALA A 431 42.86 7.29 53.34
N VAL A 432 42.80 6.54 54.46
CA VAL A 432 41.90 5.39 54.61
C VAL A 432 40.45 5.85 54.65
N ARG A 433 40.15 6.88 55.48
CA ARG A 433 38.80 7.44 55.61
C ARG A 433 38.32 8.05 54.29
N GLU A 434 39.16 8.85 53.64
CA GLU A 434 38.86 9.47 52.35
C GLU A 434 38.71 8.43 51.23
N GLY A 435 39.53 7.38 51.23
CA GLY A 435 39.44 6.29 50.27
C GLY A 435 38.12 5.52 50.39
N VAL A 436 37.72 5.15 51.61
CA VAL A 436 36.44 4.48 51.87
C VAL A 436 35.26 5.38 51.50
N SER A 437 35.30 6.68 51.84
CA SER A 437 34.25 7.63 51.45
C SER A 437 34.08 7.72 49.93
N VAL A 438 35.19 7.77 49.19
CA VAL A 438 35.14 7.78 47.73
C VAL A 438 34.66 6.45 47.16
N LEU A 439 35.05 5.32 47.75
CA LEU A 439 34.56 4.01 47.33
C LEU A 439 33.04 3.93 47.46
N LEU A 440 32.49 4.39 48.59
CA LEU A 440 31.04 4.45 48.81
C LEU A 440 30.35 5.31 47.76
N GLU A 441 30.90 6.50 47.45
CA GLU A 441 30.32 7.38 46.43
C GLU A 441 30.37 6.78 45.02
N ILE A 442 31.42 6.02 44.68
CA ILE A 442 31.50 5.28 43.41
C ILE A 442 30.44 4.16 43.39
N ILE A 443 30.28 3.41 44.48
CA ILE A 443 29.28 2.34 44.61
C ILE A 443 27.86 2.92 44.50
N GLU A 444 27.57 4.03 45.17
CA GLU A 444 26.29 4.73 45.07
C GLU A 444 26.03 5.21 43.64
N THR A 445 27.05 5.78 42.99
CA THR A 445 26.97 6.18 41.58
C THR A 445 26.72 4.99 40.66
N HIS A 446 27.30 3.84 40.96
CA HIS A 446 27.12 2.60 40.21
C HIS A 446 25.72 2.02 40.40
N ASN A 447 25.23 1.96 41.64
CA ASN A 447 23.89 1.46 41.98
C ASN A 447 22.77 2.37 41.47
N GLY A 448 23.04 3.68 41.35
CA GLY A 448 22.11 4.65 40.79
C GLY A 448 22.02 4.63 39.25
N MET A 449 22.83 3.81 38.57
CA MET A 449 22.76 3.69 37.11
C MET A 449 21.49 2.97 36.66
N MET A 450 20.86 3.50 35.60
CA MET A 450 19.84 2.74 34.87
C MET A 450 20.54 1.68 34.01
N VAL A 451 20.45 0.41 34.41
CA VAL A 451 21.08 -0.71 33.71
C VAL A 451 20.37 -0.96 32.36
N PRO A 452 21.10 -0.97 31.23
CA PRO A 452 20.55 -1.39 29.94
C PRO A 452 20.17 -2.88 29.96
N ALA A 453 19.10 -3.25 29.26
CA ALA A 453 18.50 -4.59 29.30
C ALA A 453 19.42 -5.78 28.93
N THR A 454 20.65 -5.54 28.46
CA THR A 454 21.59 -6.56 27.95
C THR A 454 22.55 -7.18 28.97
N GLY A 455 22.42 -6.86 30.27
CA GLY A 455 22.70 -7.83 31.34
C GLY A 455 24.14 -8.35 31.50
N LYS A 456 25.14 -7.47 31.61
CA LYS A 456 26.39 -7.80 32.33
C LYS A 456 26.77 -6.64 33.23
N ASN A 457 26.74 -6.85 34.54
CA ASN A 457 27.36 -5.92 35.47
C ASN A 457 28.85 -5.87 35.14
N PRO A 458 29.43 -4.69 34.91
CA PRO A 458 30.85 -4.59 34.64
C PRO A 458 31.61 -5.10 35.86
N ASP A 459 32.74 -5.77 35.60
CA ASP A 459 33.62 -6.26 36.65
C ASP A 459 34.12 -5.06 37.47
N PHE A 460 33.65 -4.97 38.71
CA PHE A 460 33.92 -3.86 39.62
C PHE A 460 35.18 -4.14 40.47
N ASP A 461 35.66 -5.38 40.48
CA ASP A 461 36.84 -5.80 41.23
C ASP A 461 38.10 -4.99 40.84
N PRO A 462 38.39 -4.70 39.55
CA PRO A 462 39.54 -3.87 39.17
C PRO A 462 39.48 -2.46 39.74
N VAL A 463 38.28 -1.88 39.89
CA VAL A 463 38.08 -0.54 40.45
C VAL A 463 38.31 -0.55 41.96
N ILE A 464 37.77 -1.56 42.65
CA ILE A 464 38.00 -1.76 44.09
C ILE A 464 39.50 -1.95 44.37
N SER A 465 40.15 -2.86 43.65
CA SER A 465 41.58 -3.14 43.80
C SER A 465 42.44 -1.90 43.54
N ALA A 466 42.18 -1.18 42.45
CA ALA A 466 42.93 0.03 42.12
C ALA A 466 42.77 1.16 43.16
N LEU A 467 41.66 1.20 43.91
CA LEU A 467 41.46 2.16 44.99
C LEU A 467 42.05 1.70 46.33
N LEU A 468 41.80 0.44 46.72
CA LEU A 468 42.13 -0.08 48.06
C LEU A 468 43.56 -0.60 48.17
N ASP A 469 44.11 -1.24 47.14
CA ASP A 469 45.45 -1.83 47.21
C ASP A 469 46.54 -0.77 47.52
N PRO A 470 46.54 0.44 46.92
CA PRO A 470 47.51 1.48 47.28
C PRO A 470 47.35 1.96 48.73
N ILE A 471 46.13 1.97 49.27
CA ILE A 471 45.86 2.34 50.67
C ILE A 471 46.39 1.27 51.61
N ILE A 472 46.18 -0.01 51.29
CA ILE A 472 46.69 -1.14 52.08
C ILE A 472 48.22 -1.13 52.07
N GLN A 473 48.84 -1.03 50.90
CA GLN A 473 50.30 -0.95 50.76
C GLN A 473 50.91 0.24 51.50
N MET A 474 50.26 1.40 51.46
CA MET A 474 50.67 2.57 52.24
C MET A 474 50.65 2.27 53.75
N CYS A 475 49.58 1.64 54.25
CA CYS A 475 49.48 1.25 55.66
C CYS A 475 50.57 0.24 56.06
N GLU A 476 50.86 -0.75 55.21
CA GLU A 476 51.93 -1.73 55.43
C GLU A 476 53.31 -1.05 55.53
N GLN A 477 53.65 -0.19 54.57
CA GLN A 477 54.91 0.57 54.59
C GLN A 477 55.03 1.48 55.82
N ALA A 478 53.93 2.13 56.20
CA ALA A 478 53.90 3.00 57.36
C ALA A 478 54.11 2.22 58.68
N ALA A 479 53.53 1.01 58.78
CA ALA A 479 53.72 0.11 59.92
C ALA A 479 55.17 -0.40 60.03
N GLU A 480 55.79 -0.79 58.90
CA GLU A 480 57.20 -1.19 58.85
C GLU A 480 58.15 -0.04 59.25
N ALA A 481 57.87 1.18 58.77
CA ALA A 481 58.62 2.37 59.15
C ALA A 481 58.50 2.71 60.65
N HIS A 482 57.36 2.43 61.28
CA HIS A 482 57.19 2.59 62.73
C HIS A 482 57.95 1.52 63.54
N LYS A 483 57.92 0.26 63.08
CA LYS A 483 58.64 -0.84 63.73
C LYS A 483 60.15 -0.61 63.74
N SER A 484 60.73 -0.11 62.64
CA SER A 484 62.17 0.20 62.56
C SER A 484 62.62 1.34 63.48
N LYS A 485 61.77 2.36 63.72
CA LYS A 485 62.05 3.45 64.69
C LYS A 485 61.98 2.98 66.15
N GLY A 486 61.10 2.04 66.47
CA GLY A 486 60.99 1.45 67.82
C GLY A 486 62.21 0.62 68.23
N VAL A 487 62.90 -0.03 67.29
CA VAL A 487 64.10 -0.84 67.56
C VAL A 487 65.32 0.02 67.91
N GLY A 488 65.41 1.25 67.38
CA GLY A 488 66.49 2.20 67.72
C GLY A 488 66.43 2.70 69.17
N HIS A 489 65.24 2.77 69.77
CA HIS A 489 65.09 3.21 71.16
C HIS A 489 65.28 2.08 72.19
N ALA A 490 65.06 0.82 71.79
CA ALA A 490 65.26 -0.35 72.66
C ALA A 490 66.75 -0.71 72.83
N SER A 491 67.61 -0.39 71.84
CA SER A 491 69.03 -0.77 71.87
C SER A 491 69.89 0.07 72.85
N ARG A 492 69.40 1.23 73.33
CA ARG A 492 70.15 2.11 74.24
C ARG A 492 69.89 1.90 75.73
N ARG A 493 69.01 0.96 76.12
CA ARG A 493 68.55 0.80 77.52
C ARG A 493 68.94 -0.52 78.21
N ARG A 494 69.89 -1.27 77.67
CA ARG A 494 70.34 -2.55 78.28
C ARG A 494 71.84 -2.61 78.47
N MET A 495 72.34 -1.89 79.46
CA MET A 495 73.63 -2.16 80.11
C MET A 495 73.44 -1.88 81.61
N THR A 496 73.15 -2.92 82.39
CA THR A 496 73.62 -3.18 83.77
C THR A 496 72.90 -4.41 84.38
N SER A 497 73.72 -5.32 84.93
CA SER A 497 73.50 -6.42 85.90
C SER A 497 72.72 -7.70 85.53
N ASP A 498 73.49 -8.73 85.12
CA ASP A 498 73.71 -10.10 85.69
C ASP A 498 72.56 -11.00 86.23
N PRO A 499 72.75 -12.35 86.32
CA PRO A 499 71.79 -13.30 85.74
C PRO A 499 71.15 -14.23 86.79
N GLY A 500 69.90 -14.62 86.55
CA GLY A 500 69.16 -15.58 87.37
C GLY A 500 68.32 -16.50 86.50
N GLN A 501 68.55 -17.79 86.66
CA GLN A 501 68.12 -18.92 85.85
C GLN A 501 66.61 -19.24 85.88
N ILE A 502 66.13 -19.79 84.75
CA ILE A 502 65.07 -20.80 84.58
C ILE A 502 63.60 -20.34 84.71
N SER A 503 62.91 -20.24 83.57
CA SER A 503 61.91 -21.25 83.17
C SER A 503 61.44 -20.99 81.73
N LYS A 504 61.55 -22.02 80.89
CA LYS A 504 61.02 -22.03 79.52
C LYS A 504 59.50 -22.11 79.61
N SER A 505 58.82 -21.11 79.06
CA SER A 505 57.38 -21.12 78.82
C SER A 505 57.12 -21.39 77.35
N SER A 506 56.45 -22.51 77.09
CA SER A 506 56.04 -23.02 75.79
C SER A 506 54.92 -22.16 75.21
N VAL A 507 55.25 -21.11 74.44
CA VAL A 507 54.29 -20.41 73.58
C VAL A 507 54.87 -20.09 72.18
N ASP A 508 56.20 -20.12 72.00
CA ASP A 508 56.85 -19.74 70.72
C ASP A 508 56.99 -20.87 69.69
N ALA A 509 56.38 -22.04 69.89
CA ALA A 509 56.50 -23.18 68.97
C ALA A 509 55.30 -23.38 68.02
N LEU A 510 54.30 -22.49 68.00
CA LEU A 510 53.09 -22.64 67.18
C LEU A 510 52.93 -21.62 66.04
N LEU A 511 53.90 -20.73 65.80
CA LEU A 511 53.82 -19.72 64.73
C LEU A 511 54.81 -19.89 63.58
N SER A 512 55.63 -20.94 63.58
CA SER A 512 56.69 -21.11 62.57
C SER A 512 56.37 -22.10 61.45
N ASN A 513 55.14 -22.60 61.32
CA ASN A 513 54.74 -23.40 60.16
C ASN A 513 53.27 -23.14 59.79
N ASN A 514 53.06 -22.18 58.90
CA ASN A 514 52.11 -22.28 57.79
C ASN A 514 52.26 -21.07 56.86
N SER A 515 52.33 -21.35 55.57
CA SER A 515 52.41 -20.44 54.44
C SER A 515 51.45 -19.22 54.54
N PRO A 516 51.93 -17.97 54.47
CA PRO A 516 51.10 -16.78 54.58
C PRO A 516 50.87 -16.15 53.20
N ALA A 517 49.69 -16.33 52.61
CA ALA A 517 49.30 -15.47 51.48
C ALA A 517 47.78 -15.24 51.41
N THR A 518 46.97 -16.23 51.82
CA THR A 518 45.50 -16.18 51.67
C THR A 518 44.73 -16.03 52.98
N SER A 519 45.29 -16.44 54.12
CA SER A 519 44.59 -16.32 55.42
C SER A 519 44.75 -14.94 56.07
N SER A 520 45.82 -14.19 55.74
CA SER A 520 46.07 -12.86 56.31
C SER A 520 45.06 -11.82 55.80
N LYS A 521 44.63 -11.89 54.53
CA LYS A 521 43.62 -10.97 53.97
C LYS A 521 42.23 -11.17 54.58
N VAL A 522 41.82 -12.41 54.85
CA VAL A 522 40.52 -12.72 55.47
C VAL A 522 40.49 -12.29 56.95
N LEU A 523 41.60 -12.47 57.68
CA LEU A 523 41.70 -12.02 59.07
C LEU A 523 41.73 -10.49 59.18
N LEU A 524 42.35 -9.78 58.22
CA LEU A 524 42.38 -8.31 58.17
C LEU A 524 41.01 -7.72 57.79
N VAL A 525 40.28 -8.36 56.88
CA VAL A 525 38.90 -7.98 56.51
C VAL A 525 37.94 -8.20 57.70
N LEU A 526 38.05 -9.31 58.43
CA LEU A 526 37.27 -9.54 59.66
C LEU A 526 37.66 -8.57 60.79
N SER A 527 38.95 -8.21 60.90
CA SER A 527 39.42 -7.22 61.88
C SER A 527 38.97 -5.80 61.53
N MET A 528 38.91 -5.44 60.25
CA MET A 528 38.31 -4.17 59.80
C MET A 528 36.79 -4.17 59.97
N HIS A 529 36.10 -5.29 59.75
CA HIS A 529 34.66 -5.41 60.00
C HIS A 529 34.33 -5.26 61.50
N PHE A 530 35.17 -5.81 62.39
CA PHE A 530 35.03 -5.65 63.84
C PHE A 530 35.32 -4.21 64.31
N MET A 531 36.34 -3.56 63.73
CA MET A 531 36.66 -2.15 63.98
C MET A 531 35.60 -1.18 63.43
N LEU A 532 34.99 -1.49 62.28
CA LEU A 532 33.88 -0.71 61.70
C LEU A 532 32.56 -0.88 62.47
N SER A 533 32.28 -2.09 62.98
CA SER A 533 31.11 -2.35 63.84
C SER A 533 31.19 -1.66 65.22
N SER A 534 32.40 -1.34 65.68
CA SER A 534 32.65 -0.61 66.93
C SER A 534 32.51 0.92 66.76
N PHE A 535 32.41 1.43 65.54
CA PHE A 535 32.21 2.86 65.22
C PHE A 535 30.75 3.22 64.88
N PHE A 536 29.88 2.22 64.67
CA PHE A 536 28.45 2.40 64.38
C PHE A 536 27.61 1.49 65.29
N SER A 537 27.41 1.93 66.53
CA SER A 537 26.25 1.59 67.36
C SER A 537 25.92 2.86 68.16
N PRO A 538 24.63 3.18 68.36
CA PRO A 538 24.14 4.55 68.54
C PRO A 538 24.79 5.37 69.65
#